data_AF-A0A7Y8NS44-F1
#
_entry.id   AF-A0A7Y8NS44-F1
#
_cell.length_a   1.000
_cell.length_b   1.000
_cell.length_c   1.000
_cell.angle_alpha   90.00
_cell.angle_beta   90.00
_cell.angle_gamma   90.00
#
_symmetry.space_group_name_H-M   'P 1'
#
loop_
_entity.id
_entity.type
_entity.pdbx_description
1 polymer ?
#
loop_
_entity_poly.entity_id
_entity_poly.type
_entity_poly.pdbx_seq_one_letter_code
_entity_poly.pdbx_strand_id
1 'polypeptide(L)'
;MKASIRTKFSLGIVFLFIIILLLSILSAFYLNKLSKKTSAILKENVISVISARDMSEALNNINQEITSSFFNKRIADSIFIDKELKLFERSLILEKSNITEIGEDKLASAIEVGFNEYRGSVVKLISSKQPVANMPELQKEFNNLYPQFGALSKLNEKAIEIKTDDAKISAKNALIQMTIIGAMCFLIALSLTYSFASYFNERFFQLYNGIKEIVSSNYGQRLYFDGKDEFYEISLVFNEMAEKLSESYPKIASMVQEYSEKELTLNDIQELKMILTRIKDIEEQAIELISKLENKQ
;
A
#
# COMPACT_ATOMS: atom_id res chain seq x y z
N MET A 1 17.03 13.00 -30.39
CA MET A 1 17.57 11.65 -30.05
C MET A 1 16.56 10.62 -30.56
N LYS A 2 16.98 9.67 -31.41
CA LYS A 2 16.09 8.65 -31.99
C LYS A 2 15.61 7.74 -30.86
N ALA A 3 14.30 7.65 -30.61
CA ALA A 3 13.76 6.79 -29.57
C ALA A 3 13.60 5.37 -30.10
N SER A 4 14.51 4.49 -29.72
CA SER A 4 14.43 3.04 -29.95
C SER A 4 13.12 2.48 -29.36
N ILE A 5 12.57 1.43 -29.95
CA ILE A 5 11.41 0.67 -29.46
C ILE A 5 11.63 0.24 -28.02
N ARG A 6 12.84 -0.26 -27.69
CA ARG A 6 13.21 -0.59 -26.31
C ARG A 6 13.06 0.62 -25.39
N THR A 7 13.43 1.81 -25.86
CA THR A 7 13.28 3.06 -25.10
C THR A 7 11.81 3.42 -24.92
N LYS A 8 10.99 3.40 -25.98
CA LYS A 8 9.54 3.70 -25.92
C LYS A 8 8.81 2.73 -24.97
N PHE A 9 9.12 1.45 -25.06
CA PHE A 9 8.57 0.41 -24.19
C PHE A 9 8.99 0.60 -22.73
N SER A 10 10.29 0.79 -22.49
CA SER A 10 10.81 1.03 -21.14
C SER A 10 10.22 2.29 -20.53
N LEU A 11 10.01 3.35 -21.32
CA LEU A 11 9.39 4.60 -20.86
C LEU A 11 7.95 4.37 -20.39
N GLY A 12 7.17 3.57 -21.12
CA GLY A 12 5.81 3.20 -20.74
C GLY A 12 5.75 2.41 -19.43
N ILE A 13 6.64 1.43 -19.27
CA ILE A 13 6.75 0.65 -18.02
C ILE A 13 7.17 1.54 -16.84
N VAL A 14 8.20 2.37 -17.02
CA VAL A 14 8.66 3.31 -15.99
C VAL A 14 7.54 4.28 -15.61
N PHE A 15 6.77 4.75 -16.58
CA PHE A 15 5.62 5.61 -16.32
C PHE A 15 4.52 4.90 -15.50
N LEU A 16 4.19 3.65 -15.83
CA LEU A 16 3.28 2.84 -15.00
C LEU A 16 3.82 2.62 -13.58
N PHE A 17 5.13 2.38 -13.44
CA PHE A 17 5.77 2.25 -12.14
C PHE A 17 5.67 3.54 -11.31
N ILE A 18 5.87 4.70 -11.95
CA ILE A 18 5.68 6.02 -11.31
C ILE A 18 4.23 6.19 -10.82
N ILE A 19 3.24 5.78 -11.62
CA ILE A 19 1.82 5.81 -11.20
C ILE A 19 1.61 4.97 -9.94
N ILE A 20 2.10 3.73 -9.91
CA ILE A 20 1.95 2.83 -8.76
C ILE A 20 2.63 3.42 -7.52
N LEU A 21 3.84 3.94 -7.69
CA LEU A 21 4.61 4.57 -6.61
C LEU A 21 3.87 5.79 -6.06
N LEU A 22 3.33 6.64 -6.94
CA LEU A 22 2.56 7.83 -6.55
C LEU A 22 1.28 7.45 -5.79
N LEU A 23 0.53 6.45 -6.27
CA LEU A 23 -0.65 5.94 -5.57
C LEU A 23 -0.30 5.35 -4.20
N SER A 24 0.82 4.64 -4.10
CA SER A 24 1.31 4.05 -2.84
C SER A 24 1.68 5.13 -1.83
N ILE A 25 2.40 6.17 -2.25
CA ILE A 25 2.77 7.31 -1.40
C ILE A 25 1.53 8.07 -0.93
N LEU A 26 0.58 8.36 -1.83
CA LEU A 26 -0.67 9.04 -1.47
C LEU A 26 -1.50 8.21 -0.49
N SER A 27 -1.61 6.90 -0.73
CA SER A 27 -2.29 5.98 0.17
C SER A 27 -1.67 6.00 1.56
N ALA A 28 -0.34 5.84 1.65
CA ALA A 28 0.39 5.89 2.91
C ALA A 28 0.22 7.25 3.62
N PHE A 29 0.22 8.35 2.87
CA PHE A 29 -0.01 9.70 3.42
C PHE A 29 -1.39 9.84 4.07
N TYR A 30 -2.46 9.45 3.37
CA TYR A 30 -3.83 9.54 3.92
C TYR A 30 -4.04 8.58 5.09
N LEU A 31 -3.49 7.37 5.02
CA LEU A 31 -3.54 6.40 6.11
C LEU A 31 -2.82 6.92 7.36
N ASN A 32 -1.63 7.50 7.20
CA ASN A 32 -0.90 8.12 8.30
C ASN A 32 -1.64 9.32 8.89
N LYS A 33 -2.27 10.15 8.05
CA LYS A 33 -3.09 11.29 8.51
C LYS A 33 -4.27 10.81 9.35
N LEU A 34 -4.97 9.76 8.93
CA LEU A 34 -6.07 9.18 9.67
C LEU A 34 -5.59 8.53 10.97
N SER A 35 -4.52 7.73 10.91
CA SER A 35 -3.91 7.08 12.08
C SER A 35 -3.52 8.11 13.15
N LYS A 36 -2.88 9.23 12.76
CA LYS A 36 -2.54 10.31 13.70
C LYS A 36 -3.78 10.90 14.39
N LYS A 37 -4.88 11.12 13.67
CA LYS A 37 -6.14 11.61 14.27
C LYS A 37 -6.71 10.61 15.27
N THR A 38 -6.75 9.34 14.93
CA THR A 38 -7.26 8.29 15.84
C THR A 38 -6.36 8.11 17.07
N SER A 39 -5.03 8.13 16.89
CA SER A 39 -4.08 8.07 18.00
C SER A 39 -4.17 9.29 18.92
N ALA A 40 -4.44 10.48 18.37
CA ALA A 40 -4.71 11.67 19.17
C ALA A 40 -5.96 11.48 20.02
N ILE A 41 -7.07 10.99 19.47
CA ILE A 41 -8.30 10.72 20.24
C ILE A 41 -8.03 9.79 21.43
N LEU A 42 -7.32 8.69 21.17
CA LEU A 42 -6.96 7.70 22.19
C LEU A 42 -6.10 8.32 23.29
N LYS A 43 -5.03 9.01 22.91
CA LYS A 43 -4.09 9.58 23.88
C LYS A 43 -4.73 10.73 24.66
N GLU A 44 -5.47 11.59 23.99
CA GLU A 44 -5.99 12.82 24.59
C GLU A 44 -7.18 12.54 25.50
N ASN A 45 -8.16 11.72 25.08
CA ASN A 45 -9.48 11.70 25.75
C ASN A 45 -9.82 10.34 26.38
N VAL A 46 -9.42 9.23 25.73
CA VAL A 46 -9.74 7.88 26.25
C VAL A 46 -8.98 7.61 27.55
N ILE A 47 -7.74 8.12 27.67
CA ILE A 47 -6.96 8.02 28.92
C ILE A 47 -7.70 8.71 30.07
N SER A 48 -8.29 9.89 29.84
CA SER A 48 -9.05 10.61 30.87
C SER A 48 -10.33 9.88 31.27
N VAL A 49 -11.05 9.28 30.32
CA VAL A 49 -12.23 8.41 30.61
C VAL A 49 -11.83 7.20 31.47
N ILE A 50 -10.73 6.53 31.12
CA ILE A 50 -10.22 5.40 31.90
C ILE A 50 -9.80 5.85 33.30
N SER A 51 -9.12 7.00 33.41
CA SER A 51 -8.68 7.57 34.69
C SER A 51 -9.88 7.90 35.58
N ALA A 52 -10.93 8.52 35.03
CA ALA A 52 -12.19 8.79 35.73
C ALA A 52 -12.86 7.50 36.23
N ARG A 53 -12.90 6.45 35.40
CA ARG A 53 -13.44 5.14 35.78
C ARG A 53 -12.64 4.50 36.91
N ASP A 54 -11.32 4.46 36.79
CA ASP A 54 -10.43 3.82 37.76
C ASP A 54 -10.47 4.55 39.11
N MET A 55 -10.52 5.89 39.11
CA MET A 55 -10.71 6.70 40.32
C MET A 55 -12.08 6.42 40.97
N SER A 56 -13.15 6.36 40.18
CA SER A 56 -14.49 6.02 40.67
C SER A 56 -14.56 4.63 41.30
N GLU A 57 -13.95 3.64 40.64
CA GLU A 57 -13.87 2.26 41.12
C GLU A 57 -13.11 2.17 42.44
N ALA A 58 -11.91 2.77 42.52
CA ALA A 58 -11.10 2.80 43.75
C ALA A 58 -11.85 3.50 44.89
N LEU A 59 -12.50 4.65 44.64
CA LEU A 59 -13.26 5.37 45.65
C LEU A 59 -14.44 4.53 46.16
N ASN A 60 -15.17 3.88 45.25
CA ASN A 60 -16.29 3.02 45.60
C ASN A 60 -15.82 1.80 46.40
N ASN A 61 -14.71 1.17 46.02
CA ASN A 61 -14.13 0.03 46.74
C ASN A 61 -13.77 0.39 48.18
N ILE A 62 -13.10 1.54 48.39
CA ILE A 62 -12.78 2.04 49.74
C ILE A 62 -14.07 2.30 50.53
N ASN A 63 -15.05 2.98 49.93
CA ASN A 63 -16.30 3.30 50.60
C ASN A 63 -17.08 2.03 50.97
N GLN A 64 -17.10 1.02 50.11
CA GLN A 64 -17.73 -0.28 50.36
C GLN A 64 -17.01 -1.08 51.44
N GLU A 65 -15.67 -1.11 51.44
CA GLU A 65 -14.88 -1.79 52.48
C GLU A 65 -15.14 -1.16 53.85
N ILE A 66 -15.11 0.17 53.94
CA ILE A 66 -15.38 0.89 55.20
C ILE A 66 -16.82 0.67 55.64
N THR A 67 -17.79 0.81 54.74
CA THR A 67 -19.22 0.67 55.04
C THR A 67 -19.57 -0.76 55.46
N SER A 68 -19.09 -1.77 54.74
CA SER A 68 -19.31 -3.17 55.09
C SER A 68 -18.62 -3.54 56.40
N SER A 69 -17.42 -3.01 56.65
CA SER A 69 -16.71 -3.22 57.90
C SER A 69 -17.45 -2.64 59.09
N PHE A 70 -18.00 -1.44 58.90
CA PHE A 70 -18.84 -0.75 59.87
C PHE A 70 -20.09 -1.57 60.23
N PHE A 71 -20.87 -2.03 59.24
CA PHE A 71 -22.08 -2.81 59.50
C PHE A 71 -21.80 -4.18 60.13
N ASN A 72 -20.71 -4.83 59.71
CA ASN A 72 -20.32 -6.14 60.23
C ASN A 72 -19.49 -6.07 61.52
N LYS A 73 -19.27 -4.86 62.08
CA LYS A 73 -18.48 -4.62 63.29
C LYS A 73 -17.07 -5.23 63.23
N ARG A 74 -16.47 -5.26 62.03
CA ARG A 74 -15.10 -5.70 61.81
C ARG A 74 -14.17 -4.50 61.62
N ILE A 75 -12.88 -4.74 61.83
CA ILE A 75 -11.84 -3.76 61.50
C ILE A 75 -11.71 -3.75 59.97
N ALA A 76 -11.72 -2.55 59.38
CA ALA A 76 -11.54 -2.40 57.94
C ALA A 76 -10.12 -2.84 57.54
N ASP A 77 -10.00 -3.49 56.38
CA ASP A 77 -8.70 -3.94 55.89
C ASP A 77 -7.85 -2.73 55.43
N SER A 78 -6.96 -2.30 56.32
CA SER A 78 -6.05 -1.18 56.05
C SER A 78 -5.10 -1.41 54.87
N ILE A 79 -4.74 -2.68 54.58
CA ILE A 79 -3.85 -3.02 53.46
C ILE A 79 -4.60 -2.86 52.15
N PHE A 80 -5.85 -3.35 52.11
CA PHE A 80 -6.74 -3.16 50.97
C PHE A 80 -6.99 -1.67 50.71
N ILE A 81 -7.32 -0.90 51.74
CA ILE A 81 -7.60 0.55 51.61
C ILE A 81 -6.37 1.31 51.10
N ASP A 82 -5.17 1.02 51.64
CA ASP A 82 -3.93 1.65 51.17
C ASP A 82 -3.66 1.34 49.68
N LYS A 83 -3.92 0.11 49.24
CA LYS A 83 -3.81 -0.28 47.83
C LYS A 83 -4.77 0.53 46.96
N GLU A 84 -6.04 0.63 47.31
CA GLU A 84 -7.03 1.37 46.51
C GLU A 84 -6.74 2.87 46.50
N LEU A 85 -6.27 3.45 47.61
CA LEU A 85 -5.81 4.85 47.66
C LEU A 85 -4.66 5.11 46.67
N LYS A 86 -3.70 4.18 46.57
CA LYS A 86 -2.59 4.27 45.59
C LYS A 86 -3.06 4.12 44.16
N LEU A 87 -4.04 3.24 43.90
CA LEU A 87 -4.64 3.10 42.57
C LEU A 87 -5.33 4.40 42.14
N PHE A 88 -6.09 5.01 43.05
CA PHE A 88 -6.70 6.33 42.83
C PHE A 88 -5.65 7.38 42.50
N GLU A 89 -4.62 7.51 43.34
CA GLU A 89 -3.57 8.53 43.20
C GLU A 89 -2.81 8.37 41.87
N ARG A 90 -2.54 7.14 41.45
CA ARG A 90 -1.94 6.86 40.14
C ARG A 90 -2.82 7.35 38.99
N SER A 91 -4.12 7.06 39.02
CA SER A 91 -5.05 7.49 37.96
C SER A 91 -5.25 9.01 37.96
N LEU A 92 -5.25 9.66 39.13
CA LEU A 92 -5.27 11.12 39.23
C LEU A 92 -4.00 11.77 38.64
N ILE A 93 -2.83 11.17 38.86
CA ILE A 93 -1.58 11.65 38.25
C ILE A 93 -1.63 11.53 36.73
N LEU A 94 -2.16 10.41 36.21
CA LEU A 94 -2.33 10.21 34.76
C LEU A 94 -3.24 11.29 34.17
N GLU A 95 -4.41 11.51 34.78
CA GLU A 95 -5.35 12.57 34.42
C GLU A 95 -4.68 13.95 34.39
N LYS A 96 -4.02 14.34 35.49
CA LYS A 96 -3.34 15.64 35.59
C LYS A 96 -2.20 15.83 34.60
N SER A 97 -1.59 14.73 34.12
CA SER A 97 -0.54 14.77 33.10
C SER A 97 -1.08 14.82 31.67
N ASN A 98 -2.41 14.68 31.50
CA ASN A 98 -3.08 14.53 30.21
C ASN A 98 -4.33 15.43 30.12
N ILE A 99 -4.21 16.69 30.53
CA ILE A 99 -5.27 17.68 30.34
C ILE A 99 -5.29 18.11 28.87
N THR A 100 -6.38 17.81 28.17
CA THR A 100 -6.53 18.03 26.73
C THR A 100 -7.79 18.79 26.35
N GLU A 101 -8.83 18.73 27.19
CA GLU A 101 -10.12 19.37 26.94
C GLU A 101 -10.34 20.62 27.78
N ILE A 102 -11.12 21.57 27.23
CA ILE A 102 -11.41 22.83 27.92
C ILE A 102 -12.25 22.55 29.17
N GLY A 103 -11.74 22.95 30.34
CA GLY A 103 -12.40 22.78 31.63
C GLY A 103 -12.05 21.46 32.34
N GLU A 104 -11.27 20.58 31.72
CA GLU A 104 -10.73 19.36 32.33
C GLU A 104 -9.77 19.69 33.48
N ASP A 105 -8.95 20.74 33.33
CA ASP A 105 -8.05 21.27 34.36
C ASP A 105 -8.75 21.58 35.69
N LYS A 106 -9.93 22.20 35.60
CA LYS A 106 -10.75 22.57 36.76
C LYS A 106 -11.35 21.34 37.42
N LEU A 107 -11.80 20.37 36.63
CA LEU A 107 -12.34 19.11 37.14
C LEU A 107 -11.25 18.28 37.82
N ALA A 108 -10.07 18.13 37.19
CA ALA A 108 -8.94 17.42 37.77
C ALA A 108 -8.48 18.05 39.09
N SER A 109 -8.45 19.39 39.15
CA SER A 109 -8.13 20.12 40.39
C SER A 109 -9.18 19.93 41.49
N ALA A 110 -10.47 19.95 41.13
CA ALA A 110 -11.56 19.70 42.07
C ALA A 110 -11.55 18.26 42.61
N ILE A 111 -11.22 17.29 41.75
CA ILE A 111 -11.06 15.88 42.12
C ILE A 111 -9.90 15.72 43.10
N GLU A 112 -8.76 16.37 42.85
CA GLU A 112 -7.61 16.33 43.76
C GLU A 112 -7.93 16.88 45.15
N VAL A 113 -8.61 18.03 45.21
CA VAL A 113 -9.04 18.63 46.48
C VAL A 113 -10.00 17.69 47.22
N GLY A 114 -11.05 17.23 46.54
CA GLY A 114 -12.04 16.33 47.15
C GLY A 114 -11.43 14.98 47.56
N PHE A 115 -10.45 14.46 46.81
CA PHE A 115 -9.74 13.25 47.18
C PHE A 115 -8.90 13.43 48.45
N ASN A 116 -8.20 14.56 48.59
CA ASN A 116 -7.42 14.86 49.79
C ASN A 116 -8.32 14.99 51.03
N GLU A 117 -9.49 15.61 50.89
CA GLU A 117 -10.51 15.70 51.96
C GLU A 117 -11.04 14.31 52.32
N TYR A 118 -11.43 13.51 51.32
CA TYR A 118 -11.88 12.13 51.51
C TYR A 118 -10.82 11.26 52.19
N ARG A 119 -9.57 11.29 51.70
CA ARG A 119 -8.43 10.54 52.27
C ARG A 119 -8.19 10.94 53.73
N GLY A 120 -8.27 12.22 54.06
CA GLY A 120 -8.18 12.71 55.43
C GLY A 120 -9.24 12.08 56.33
N SER A 121 -10.49 12.03 55.88
CA SER A 121 -11.61 11.40 56.58
C SER A 121 -11.42 9.87 56.74
N VAL A 122 -10.90 9.18 55.72
CA VAL A 122 -10.56 7.75 55.80
C VAL A 122 -9.51 7.50 56.89
N VAL A 123 -8.41 8.27 56.91
CA VAL A 123 -7.34 8.11 57.91
C VAL A 123 -7.85 8.36 59.32
N LYS A 124 -8.64 9.43 59.52
CA LYS A 124 -9.31 9.71 60.80
C LYS A 124 -10.20 8.56 61.24
N LEU A 125 -10.95 7.95 60.33
CA LEU A 125 -11.88 6.87 60.65
C LEU A 125 -11.15 5.58 61.05
N ILE A 126 -10.10 5.19 60.32
CA ILE A 126 -9.29 3.99 60.60
C ILE A 126 -8.51 4.16 61.92
N SER A 127 -8.05 5.37 62.23
CA SER A 127 -7.25 5.64 63.43
C SER A 127 -8.08 5.94 64.69
N SER A 128 -9.40 6.13 64.57
CA SER A 128 -10.27 6.55 65.67
C SER A 128 -10.74 5.38 66.53
N LYS A 129 -10.79 5.62 67.85
CA LYS A 129 -11.43 4.71 68.82
C LYS A 129 -12.97 4.73 68.74
N GLN A 130 -13.56 5.71 68.06
CA GLN A 130 -15.00 5.86 67.82
C GLN A 130 -15.29 6.11 66.32
N PRO A 131 -15.28 5.05 65.48
CA PRO A 131 -15.47 5.18 64.04
C PRO A 131 -16.86 5.71 63.62
N VAL A 132 -17.87 5.51 64.48
CA VAL A 132 -19.28 5.88 64.22
C VAL A 132 -19.47 7.39 64.02
N ALA A 133 -18.74 8.21 64.78
CA ALA A 133 -18.90 9.67 64.72
C ALA A 133 -18.38 10.28 63.41
N ASN A 134 -17.41 9.62 62.76
CA ASN A 134 -16.72 10.13 61.57
C ASN A 134 -17.34 9.63 60.26
N MET A 135 -18.28 8.67 60.32
CA MET A 135 -18.93 8.09 59.14
C MET A 135 -19.75 9.12 58.32
N PRO A 136 -20.51 10.06 58.93
CA PRO A 136 -21.23 11.08 58.17
C PRO A 136 -20.32 12.03 57.38
N GLU A 137 -19.17 12.41 57.95
CA GLU A 137 -18.16 13.26 57.27
C GLU A 137 -17.62 12.51 56.04
N LEU A 138 -17.24 11.24 56.19
CA LEU A 138 -16.77 10.41 55.08
C LEU A 138 -17.81 10.28 53.95
N GLN A 139 -19.09 10.02 54.30
CA GLN A 139 -20.15 9.89 53.29
C GLN A 139 -20.42 11.22 52.58
N LYS A 140 -20.33 12.34 53.29
CA LYS A 140 -20.44 13.67 52.67
C LYS A 140 -19.33 13.88 51.64
N GLU A 141 -18.07 13.60 51.99
CA GLU A 141 -16.96 13.77 51.05
C GLU A 141 -17.04 12.81 49.86
N PHE A 142 -17.49 11.57 50.09
CA PHE A 142 -17.80 10.63 49.00
C PHE A 142 -18.85 11.21 48.04
N ASN A 143 -19.96 11.72 48.57
CA ASN A 143 -21.07 12.25 47.77
C ASN A 143 -20.70 13.54 47.03
N ASN A 144 -19.73 14.31 47.51
CA ASN A 144 -19.20 15.50 46.84
C ASN A 144 -18.22 15.13 45.71
N LEU A 145 -17.40 14.10 45.93
CA LEU A 145 -16.35 13.69 44.99
C LEU A 145 -16.88 12.81 43.85
N TYR A 146 -17.72 11.82 44.17
CA TYR A 146 -18.18 10.81 43.21
C TYR A 146 -18.82 11.38 41.92
N PRO A 147 -19.67 12.43 41.97
CA PRO A 147 -20.25 13.01 40.76
C PRO A 147 -19.22 13.62 39.80
N GLN A 148 -18.05 14.01 40.29
CA GLN A 148 -17.01 14.67 39.48
C GLN A 148 -16.41 13.71 38.45
N PHE A 149 -16.31 12.41 38.75
CA PHE A 149 -15.84 11.41 37.79
C PHE A 149 -16.78 11.28 36.59
N GLY A 150 -18.09 11.31 36.84
CA GLY A 150 -19.09 11.30 35.76
C GLY A 150 -19.02 12.55 34.89
N ALA A 151 -18.75 13.72 35.50
CA ALA A 151 -18.54 14.96 34.76
C ALA A 151 -17.28 14.90 33.89
N LEU A 152 -16.17 14.41 34.44
CA LEU A 152 -14.90 14.23 33.73
C LEU A 152 -15.03 13.24 32.56
N SER A 153 -15.65 12.07 32.80
CA SER A 153 -15.90 11.06 31.76
C SER A 153 -16.77 11.63 30.64
N LYS A 154 -17.88 12.30 31.00
CA LYS A 154 -18.82 12.85 30.02
C LYS A 154 -18.21 13.97 29.17
N LEU A 155 -17.34 14.80 29.74
CA LEU A 155 -16.59 15.82 29.01
C LEU A 155 -15.75 15.17 27.90
N ASN A 156 -14.96 14.17 28.28
CA ASN A 156 -14.05 13.48 27.37
C ASN A 156 -14.77 12.56 26.37
N GLU A 157 -15.86 11.88 26.77
CA GLU A 157 -16.71 11.10 25.86
C GLU A 157 -17.30 11.97 24.75
N LYS A 158 -17.76 13.17 25.08
CA LYS A 158 -18.26 14.12 24.08
C LYS A 158 -17.15 14.57 23.13
N ALA A 159 -15.94 14.80 23.65
CA ALA A 159 -14.78 15.12 22.81
C ALA A 159 -14.42 13.95 21.88
N ILE A 160 -14.47 12.71 22.37
CA ILE A 160 -14.28 11.48 21.57
C ILE A 160 -15.32 11.41 20.45
N GLU A 161 -16.60 11.64 20.74
CA GLU A 161 -17.68 11.61 19.75
C GLU A 161 -17.41 12.61 18.61
N ILE A 162 -17.15 13.88 18.96
CA ILE A 162 -16.91 14.96 17.99
C ILE A 162 -15.66 14.68 17.15
N LYS A 163 -14.53 14.33 17.79
CA LYS A 163 -13.27 14.05 17.08
C LYS A 163 -13.37 12.78 16.22
N THR A 164 -14.13 11.77 16.66
CA THR A 164 -14.36 10.54 15.90
C THR A 164 -15.17 10.82 14.64
N ASP A 165 -16.20 11.65 14.73
CA ASP A 165 -17.00 12.02 13.56
C ASP A 165 -16.20 12.88 12.57
N ASP A 166 -15.36 13.81 13.05
CA ASP A 166 -14.40 14.53 12.19
C ASP A 166 -13.41 13.57 11.50
N ALA A 167 -12.92 12.55 12.22
CA ALA A 167 -12.04 11.54 11.65
C ALA A 167 -12.75 10.71 10.57
N LYS A 168 -14.02 10.32 10.77
CA LYS A 168 -14.85 9.62 9.77
C LYS A 168 -15.07 10.48 8.52
N ILE A 169 -15.42 11.76 8.68
CA ILE A 169 -15.60 12.69 7.56
C ILE A 169 -14.30 12.83 6.79
N SER A 170 -13.18 12.99 7.50
CA SER A 170 -11.84 13.07 6.91
C SER A 170 -11.49 11.81 6.11
N ALA A 171 -11.77 10.63 6.65
CA ALA A 171 -11.55 9.35 5.98
C ALA A 171 -12.41 9.22 4.71
N LYS A 172 -13.69 9.59 4.78
CA LYS A 172 -14.59 9.58 3.63
C LYS A 172 -14.10 10.50 2.52
N ASN A 173 -13.67 11.71 2.85
CA ASN A 173 -13.12 12.66 1.88
C ASN A 173 -11.84 12.13 1.24
N ALA A 174 -10.94 11.52 2.03
CA ALA A 174 -9.73 10.88 1.50
C ALA A 174 -10.07 9.72 0.55
N LEU A 175 -11.04 8.87 0.89
CA LEU A 175 -11.49 7.78 0.03
C LEU A 175 -12.04 8.29 -1.30
N ILE A 176 -12.86 9.35 -1.29
CA ILE A 176 -13.38 9.96 -2.52
C ILE A 176 -12.24 10.47 -3.40
N GLN A 177 -11.29 11.21 -2.82
CA GLN A 177 -10.13 11.73 -3.55
C GLN A 177 -9.27 10.61 -4.13
N MET A 178 -8.98 9.56 -3.34
CA MET A 178 -8.22 8.40 -3.80
C MET A 178 -8.95 7.62 -4.90
N THR A 179 -10.28 7.53 -4.82
CA THR A 179 -11.10 6.87 -5.86
C THR A 179 -11.02 7.64 -7.17
N ILE A 180 -11.14 8.96 -7.14
CA ILE A 180 -11.04 9.81 -8.34
C ILE A 180 -9.64 9.68 -8.98
N ILE A 181 -8.58 9.80 -8.16
CA ILE A 181 -7.21 9.68 -8.65
C ILE A 181 -6.93 8.27 -9.18
N GLY A 182 -7.36 7.25 -8.45
CA GLY A 182 -7.22 5.85 -8.86
C GLY A 182 -7.94 5.54 -10.16
N ALA A 183 -9.16 6.06 -10.35
CA ALA A 183 -9.91 5.92 -11.59
C ALA A 183 -9.21 6.60 -12.78
N MET A 184 -8.69 7.82 -12.58
CA MET A 184 -7.90 8.50 -13.62
C MET A 184 -6.63 7.72 -13.98
N CYS A 185 -5.87 7.28 -12.98
CA CYS A 185 -4.68 6.45 -13.18
C CYS A 185 -5.00 5.14 -13.90
N PHE A 186 -6.11 4.49 -13.56
CA PHE A 186 -6.57 3.28 -14.22
C PHE A 186 -6.90 3.53 -15.69
N LEU A 187 -7.64 4.60 -16.02
CA LEU A 187 -7.96 4.95 -17.40
C LEU A 187 -6.70 5.24 -18.22
N ILE A 188 -5.71 5.93 -17.63
CA ILE A 188 -4.42 6.18 -18.27
C ILE A 188 -3.67 4.87 -18.53
N ALA A 189 -3.58 3.99 -17.53
CA ALA A 189 -2.93 2.70 -17.66
C ALA A 189 -3.62 1.81 -18.71
N LEU A 190 -4.95 1.82 -18.75
CA LEU A 190 -5.75 1.09 -19.74
C LEU A 190 -5.52 1.63 -21.15
N SER A 191 -5.51 2.95 -21.32
CA SER A 191 -5.24 3.60 -22.60
C SER A 191 -3.84 3.27 -23.12
N LEU A 192 -2.82 3.35 -22.24
CA LEU A 192 -1.46 2.95 -22.58
C LEU A 192 -1.39 1.47 -22.95
N THR A 193 -2.02 0.59 -22.18
CA THR A 193 -2.05 -0.85 -22.46
C THR A 193 -2.63 -1.14 -23.85
N TYR A 194 -3.77 -0.54 -24.20
CA TYR A 194 -4.37 -0.72 -25.51
C TYR A 194 -3.49 -0.15 -26.64
N SER A 195 -2.91 1.04 -26.44
CA SER A 195 -2.00 1.67 -27.39
C SER A 195 -0.77 0.80 -27.67
N PHE A 196 -0.14 0.27 -26.62
CA PHE A 196 1.01 -0.62 -26.74
C PHE A 196 0.64 -1.94 -27.42
N ALA A 197 -0.45 -2.58 -27.00
CA ALA A 197 -0.91 -3.84 -27.60
C ALA A 197 -1.18 -3.67 -29.10
N SER A 198 -1.89 -2.61 -29.49
CA SER A 198 -2.17 -2.31 -30.90
C SER A 198 -0.88 -2.08 -31.70
N TYR A 199 0.04 -1.26 -31.18
CA TYR A 199 1.31 -0.94 -31.87
C TYR A 199 2.17 -2.18 -32.14
N PHE A 200 2.30 -3.06 -31.14
CA PHE A 200 3.11 -4.26 -31.27
C PHE A 200 2.42 -5.35 -32.08
N ASN A 201 1.14 -5.62 -31.82
CA ASN A 201 0.40 -6.68 -32.52
C ASN A 201 0.38 -6.46 -34.04
N GLU A 202 0.13 -5.23 -34.49
CA GLU A 202 0.13 -4.92 -35.92
C GLU A 202 1.50 -5.20 -36.56
N ARG A 203 2.59 -4.75 -35.94
CA ARG A 203 3.94 -4.92 -36.48
C ARG A 203 4.41 -6.37 -36.44
N PHE A 204 4.12 -7.09 -35.37
CA PHE A 204 4.41 -8.52 -35.30
C PHE A 204 3.61 -9.32 -36.32
N PHE A 205 2.33 -8.98 -36.53
CA PHE A 205 1.50 -9.65 -37.51
C PHE A 205 1.98 -9.41 -38.95
N GLN A 206 2.39 -8.18 -39.28
CA GLN A 206 2.99 -7.87 -40.57
C GLN A 206 4.29 -8.65 -40.79
N LEU A 207 5.19 -8.68 -39.80
CA LEU A 207 6.43 -9.45 -39.87
C LEU A 207 6.17 -10.95 -40.03
N TYR A 208 5.23 -11.50 -39.26
CA TYR A 208 4.81 -12.90 -39.34
C TYR A 208 4.31 -13.27 -40.75
N ASN A 209 3.42 -12.45 -41.33
CA ASN A 209 2.93 -12.68 -42.68
C ASN A 209 4.04 -12.53 -43.72
N GLY A 210 4.93 -11.54 -43.56
CA GLY A 210 6.10 -11.37 -44.43
C GLY A 210 6.97 -12.62 -44.48
N ILE A 211 7.32 -13.17 -43.32
CA ILE A 211 8.10 -14.41 -43.22
C ILE A 211 7.35 -15.57 -43.88
N LYS A 212 6.04 -15.69 -43.64
CA LYS A 212 5.21 -16.75 -44.23
C LYS A 212 5.20 -16.72 -45.76
N GLU A 213 5.17 -15.54 -46.37
CA GLU A 213 5.24 -15.38 -47.83
C GLU A 213 6.60 -15.81 -48.38
N ILE A 214 7.70 -15.46 -47.71
CA ILE A 214 9.05 -15.91 -48.10
C ILE A 214 9.17 -17.43 -48.03
N VAL A 215 8.66 -18.06 -46.97
CA VAL A 215 8.63 -19.53 -46.84
C VAL A 215 7.81 -20.17 -47.96
N SER A 216 6.76 -19.50 -48.42
CA SER A 216 5.91 -19.96 -49.54
C SER A 216 6.52 -19.67 -50.92
N SER A 217 7.82 -19.33 -50.99
CA SER A 217 8.56 -18.94 -52.20
C SER A 217 8.04 -17.66 -52.90
N ASN A 218 7.24 -16.85 -52.21
CA ASN A 218 6.80 -15.55 -52.71
C ASN A 218 7.82 -14.46 -52.35
N TYR A 219 8.96 -14.46 -53.05
CA TYR A 219 10.05 -13.51 -52.82
C TYR A 219 9.74 -12.07 -53.28
N GLY A 220 8.56 -11.83 -53.88
CA GLY A 220 8.08 -10.49 -54.23
C GLY A 220 7.56 -9.70 -53.02
N GLN A 221 7.30 -10.36 -51.90
CA GLN A 221 6.80 -9.70 -50.69
C GLN A 221 7.80 -8.67 -50.16
N ARG A 222 7.29 -7.53 -49.71
CA ARG A 222 8.06 -6.47 -49.04
C ARG A 222 7.38 -6.07 -47.74
N LEU A 223 8.17 -5.67 -46.75
CA LEU A 223 7.71 -5.08 -45.50
C LEU A 223 7.93 -3.58 -45.53
N TYR A 224 6.95 -2.83 -45.04
CA TYR A 224 7.03 -1.38 -44.91
C TYR A 224 6.59 -1.00 -43.50
N PHE A 225 7.58 -0.73 -42.65
CA PHE A 225 7.32 -0.22 -41.31
C PHE A 225 7.62 1.27 -41.28
N ASP A 226 6.62 2.09 -40.99
CA ASP A 226 6.83 3.52 -40.81
C ASP A 226 7.69 3.80 -39.57
N GLY A 227 8.58 4.79 -39.68
CA GLY A 227 9.40 5.30 -38.58
C GLY A 227 10.89 5.28 -38.86
N LYS A 228 11.68 5.35 -37.79
CA LYS A 228 13.16 5.25 -37.79
C LYS A 228 13.65 4.43 -36.59
N ASP A 229 12.84 3.46 -36.17
CA ASP A 229 13.14 2.55 -35.06
C ASP A 229 13.50 1.15 -35.58
N GLU A 230 13.74 0.21 -34.68
CA GLU A 230 14.25 -1.12 -35.01
C GLU A 230 13.30 -1.89 -35.93
N PHE A 231 11.99 -1.62 -35.94
CA PHE A 231 11.07 -2.20 -36.93
C PHE A 231 11.35 -1.65 -38.33
N TYR A 232 11.62 -0.35 -38.48
CA TYR A 232 12.04 0.21 -39.76
C TYR A 232 13.34 -0.45 -40.26
N GLU A 233 14.34 -0.62 -39.40
CA GLU A 233 15.59 -1.32 -39.76
C GLU A 233 15.33 -2.78 -40.16
N ILE A 234 14.45 -3.49 -39.45
CA ILE A 234 14.02 -4.85 -39.83
C ILE A 234 13.38 -4.87 -41.22
N SER A 235 12.56 -3.88 -41.57
CA SER A 235 11.94 -3.82 -42.91
C SER A 235 12.98 -3.70 -44.02
N LEU A 236 14.03 -2.91 -43.81
CA LEU A 236 15.11 -2.74 -44.79
C LEU A 236 15.87 -4.06 -45.02
N VAL A 237 16.29 -4.71 -43.92
CA VAL A 237 17.03 -5.99 -43.99
C VAL A 237 16.17 -7.10 -44.59
N PHE A 238 14.89 -7.17 -44.22
CA PHE A 238 13.95 -8.13 -44.81
C PHE A 238 13.79 -7.92 -46.30
N ASN A 239 13.62 -6.67 -46.75
CA ASN A 239 13.43 -6.35 -48.17
C ASN A 239 14.68 -6.68 -49.00
N GLU A 240 15.88 -6.40 -48.47
CA GLU A 240 17.15 -6.76 -49.12
C GLU A 240 17.30 -8.29 -49.25
N MET A 241 16.92 -9.04 -48.20
CA MET A 241 16.91 -10.50 -48.24
C MET A 241 15.94 -11.03 -49.31
N ALA A 242 14.71 -10.51 -49.32
CA ALA A 242 13.69 -10.91 -50.29
C ALA A 242 14.12 -10.59 -51.74
N GLU A 243 14.78 -9.46 -51.97
CA GLU A 243 15.36 -9.09 -53.27
C GLU A 243 16.45 -10.06 -53.72
N LYS A 244 17.44 -10.35 -52.86
CA LYS A 244 18.51 -11.31 -53.15
C LYS A 244 17.98 -12.71 -53.46
N LEU A 245 16.97 -13.17 -52.73
CA LEU A 245 16.28 -14.43 -53.00
C LEU A 245 15.54 -14.42 -54.35
N SER A 246 14.82 -13.34 -54.64
CA SER A 246 14.10 -13.16 -55.90
C SER A 246 15.03 -13.16 -57.12
N GLU A 247 16.24 -12.61 -57.00
CA GLU A 247 17.23 -12.59 -58.09
C GLU A 247 17.99 -13.91 -58.25
N SER A 248 18.27 -14.60 -57.13
CA SER A 248 19.09 -15.81 -57.13
C SER A 248 18.29 -17.06 -57.49
N TYR A 249 17.03 -17.14 -57.06
CA TYR A 249 16.20 -18.33 -57.27
C TYR A 249 16.00 -18.71 -58.74
N PRO A 250 15.66 -17.78 -59.67
CA PRO A 250 15.53 -18.11 -61.09
C PRO A 250 16.84 -18.59 -61.71
N LYS A 251 17.98 -18.02 -61.31
CA LYS A 251 19.32 -18.42 -61.80
C LYS A 251 19.68 -19.84 -61.36
N ILE A 252 19.41 -20.16 -60.10
CA ILE A 252 19.62 -21.51 -59.55
C ILE A 252 18.67 -22.49 -60.25
N ALA A 253 17.39 -22.15 -60.38
CA ALA A 253 16.41 -23.01 -61.04
C ALA A 253 16.77 -23.29 -62.52
N SER A 254 17.17 -22.26 -63.28
CA SER A 254 17.58 -22.44 -64.67
C SER A 254 18.86 -23.25 -64.82
N MET A 255 19.84 -23.06 -63.93
CA MET A 255 21.07 -23.86 -63.93
C MET A 255 20.79 -25.33 -63.59
N VAL A 256 19.97 -25.60 -62.56
CA VAL A 256 19.58 -26.96 -62.19
C VAL A 256 18.84 -27.65 -63.34
N GLN A 257 17.97 -26.93 -64.04
CA GLN A 257 17.27 -27.46 -65.22
C GLN A 257 18.24 -27.75 -66.36
N GLU A 258 19.17 -26.84 -66.68
CA GLU A 258 20.19 -27.04 -67.72
C GLU A 258 21.06 -28.27 -67.42
N TYR A 259 21.49 -28.45 -66.16
CA TYR A 259 22.28 -29.60 -65.73
C TYR A 259 21.46 -30.91 -65.66
N SER A 260 20.14 -30.85 -65.52
CA SER A 260 19.26 -32.02 -65.57
C SER A 260 19.04 -32.54 -67.00
N GLU A 261 19.24 -31.70 -68.03
CA GLU A 261 18.96 -32.02 -69.43
C GLU A 261 20.24 -32.35 -70.24
N LYS A 262 21.43 -32.25 -69.63
CA LYS A 262 22.75 -32.48 -70.26
C LYS A 262 23.43 -33.75 -69.74
N GLU A 263 24.22 -34.43 -70.59
CA GLU A 263 25.22 -35.40 -70.11
C GLU A 263 26.33 -34.64 -69.36
N LEU A 264 26.34 -34.77 -68.03
CA LEU A 264 27.22 -34.05 -67.11
C LEU A 264 28.70 -34.43 -67.32
N THR A 265 29.56 -33.43 -67.55
CA THR A 265 31.01 -33.62 -67.58
C THR A 265 31.62 -33.51 -66.18
N LEU A 266 32.87 -33.96 -66.00
CA LEU A 266 33.56 -33.91 -64.70
C LEU A 266 33.67 -32.47 -64.15
N ASN A 267 33.81 -31.48 -65.03
CA ASN A 267 33.91 -30.06 -64.66
C ASN A 267 32.56 -29.52 -64.18
N ASP A 268 31.46 -29.92 -64.83
CA ASP A 268 30.08 -29.57 -64.44
C ASP A 268 29.75 -30.10 -63.04
N ILE A 269 30.19 -31.33 -62.72
CA ILE A 269 30.04 -31.93 -61.39
C ILE A 269 30.84 -31.17 -60.33
N GLN A 270 32.03 -30.66 -60.68
CA GLN A 270 32.86 -29.84 -59.80
C GLN A 270 32.22 -28.47 -59.51
N GLU A 271 31.60 -27.87 -60.52
CA GLU A 271 30.87 -26.62 -60.39
C GLU A 271 29.58 -26.79 -59.55
N LEU A 272 28.81 -27.86 -59.79
CA LEU A 272 27.68 -28.25 -58.95
C LEU A 272 28.08 -28.48 -57.48
N LYS A 273 29.24 -29.09 -57.22
CA LYS A 273 29.78 -29.23 -55.86
C LYS A 273 30.10 -27.89 -55.21
N MET A 274 30.73 -26.96 -55.94
CA MET A 274 30.99 -25.61 -55.41
C MET A 274 29.68 -24.86 -55.10
N ILE A 275 28.66 -25.03 -55.93
CA ILE A 275 27.33 -24.44 -55.72
C ILE A 275 26.65 -25.05 -54.48
N LEU A 276 26.64 -26.38 -54.35
CA LEU A 276 26.13 -27.06 -53.16
C LEU A 276 26.82 -26.57 -51.88
N THR A 277 28.13 -26.34 -51.94
CA THR A 277 28.91 -25.81 -50.82
C THR A 277 28.48 -24.38 -50.47
N ARG A 278 28.28 -23.52 -51.48
CA ARG A 278 27.75 -22.15 -51.26
C ARG A 278 26.33 -22.14 -50.71
N ILE A 279 25.44 -23.01 -51.19
CA ILE A 279 24.08 -23.12 -50.65
C ILE A 279 24.13 -23.55 -49.18
N LYS A 280 25.01 -24.47 -48.83
CA LYS A 280 25.21 -24.93 -47.45
C LYS A 280 25.77 -23.84 -46.53
N ASP A 281 26.70 -23.03 -47.02
CA ASP A 281 27.19 -21.85 -46.29
C ASP A 281 26.08 -20.81 -46.06
N ILE A 282 25.21 -20.59 -47.05
CA ILE A 282 24.06 -19.69 -46.92
C ILE A 282 23.05 -20.24 -45.91
N GLU A 283 22.80 -21.56 -45.93
CA GLU A 283 21.96 -22.25 -44.96
C GLU A 283 22.51 -22.09 -43.52
N GLU A 284 23.81 -22.31 -43.31
CA GLU A 284 24.46 -22.10 -42.01
C GLU A 284 24.36 -20.65 -41.54
N GLN A 285 24.58 -19.67 -42.42
CA GLN A 285 24.45 -18.25 -42.07
C GLN A 285 23.00 -17.87 -41.73
N ALA A 286 22.02 -18.42 -42.45
CA ALA A 286 20.61 -18.20 -42.16
C ALA A 286 20.23 -18.82 -40.80
N ILE A 287 20.70 -20.03 -40.50
CA ILE A 287 20.51 -20.68 -39.19
C ILE A 287 21.15 -19.85 -38.08
N GLU A 288 22.35 -19.33 -38.29
CA GLU A 288 23.03 -18.48 -37.29
C GLU A 288 22.24 -17.19 -37.03
N LEU A 289 21.72 -16.54 -38.08
CA LEU A 289 20.87 -15.35 -37.98
C LEU A 289 19.57 -15.64 -37.24
N ILE A 290 18.91 -16.77 -37.52
CA ILE A 290 17.71 -17.22 -36.81
C ILE A 290 18.02 -17.48 -35.34
N SER A 291 19.11 -18.19 -35.01
CA SER A 291 19.50 -18.46 -33.62
C SER A 291 19.86 -17.19 -32.84
N LYS A 292 20.41 -16.17 -33.52
CA LYS A 292 20.71 -14.85 -32.91
C LYS A 292 19.45 -14.05 -32.61
N LEU A 293 18.37 -14.30 -33.35
CA LEU A 293 17.05 -13.72 -33.10
C LEU A 293 16.32 -14.46 -31.97
N GLU A 294 16.43 -15.79 -31.89
CA GLU A 294 15.83 -16.60 -30.82
C GLU A 294 16.51 -16.37 -29.45
N ASN A 295 17.84 -16.27 -29.40
CA ASN A 295 18.60 -16.05 -28.15
C ASN A 295 18.60 -14.60 -27.63
N LYS A 296 17.84 -13.70 -28.26
CA LYS A 296 17.65 -12.30 -27.83
C LYS A 296 16.29 -12.05 -27.14
N GLN A 297 15.46 -13.08 -26.93
CA GLN A 297 14.33 -13.07 -26.00
C GLN A 297 14.81 -13.19 -24.54
#